data_AF-A0A8B6IYK7-F1
#
_entry.id   AF-A0A8B6IYK7-F1
#
_cell.length_a   1.000
_cell.length_b   1.000
_cell.length_c   1.000
_cell.angle_alpha   90.00
_cell.angle_beta   90.00
_cell.angle_gamma   90.00
#
_symmetry.space_group_name_H-M   'P 1'
#
loop_
_entity.id
_entity.type
_entity.pdbx_description
1 polymer ?
#
loop_
_entity_poly.entity_id
_entity_poly.type
_entity_poly.pdbx_seq_one_letter_code
_entity_poly.pdbx_strand_id
1 'polypeptide(L)'
;MKKNKFLLVSIVFIIIFVVQPQNFQSLKNIFTQNDIASQLNISSSPEEKNDGLGNTHQTQNQELKAKVFDDQHQVIVVNDKSQFTSEELNLKNGLWEKYSDLDFLNRVGVAEAMLGKELMPKEARQDISSVKPTGWKNKKITFNGKQDYLYNRSHLIGFQLSGENANVKNLFTGTRALNANFNDDKSSMVYYENEVANYIKKTNHHVRYRVTPLFKNVELVARGVRIEAQSVEDETISFDVYIFNGQPGYDIDYLTGSSEKIMTTK
;
A
#
# COMPACT_ATOMS: atom_id res chain seq x y z
N MET A 1 -25.82 13.86 -36.84
CA MET A 1 -26.13 14.61 -35.59
C MET A 1 -27.05 13.89 -34.58
N LYS A 2 -27.57 12.67 -34.84
CA LYS A 2 -28.48 11.97 -33.90
C LYS A 2 -27.81 10.98 -32.92
N LYS A 3 -26.66 10.38 -33.26
CA LYS A 3 -25.94 9.41 -32.40
C LYS A 3 -25.37 10.03 -31.11
N ASN A 4 -24.83 11.24 -31.18
CA ASN A 4 -24.21 11.90 -30.01
C ASN A 4 -25.24 12.38 -28.98
N LYS A 5 -26.48 12.68 -29.40
CA LYS A 5 -27.58 13.02 -28.48
C LYS A 5 -28.06 11.80 -27.69
N PHE A 6 -28.07 10.62 -28.31
CA PHE A 6 -28.46 9.38 -27.63
C PHE A 6 -27.42 8.97 -26.57
N LEU A 7 -26.13 9.07 -26.89
CA LEU A 7 -25.04 8.79 -25.94
C LEU A 7 -25.10 9.72 -24.72
N LEU A 8 -25.33 11.01 -24.95
CA LEU A 8 -25.39 12.02 -23.89
C LEU A 8 -26.61 11.84 -22.99
N VAL A 9 -27.75 11.46 -23.56
CA VAL A 9 -28.95 11.09 -22.80
C VAL A 9 -28.70 9.83 -21.96
N SER A 10 -28.06 8.79 -22.52
CA SER A 10 -27.71 7.58 -21.76
C SER A 10 -26.76 7.85 -20.60
N ILE A 11 -25.75 8.71 -20.78
CA ILE A 11 -24.81 9.10 -19.71
C ILE A 11 -25.54 9.86 -18.59
N VAL A 12 -26.44 10.79 -18.95
CA VAL A 12 -27.24 11.53 -17.96
C VAL A 12 -28.17 10.59 -17.18
N PHE A 13 -28.79 9.61 -17.85
CA PHE A 13 -29.60 8.60 -17.17
C PHE A 13 -28.78 7.72 -16.22
N ILE A 14 -27.57 7.31 -16.61
CA ILE A 14 -26.66 6.55 -15.74
C ILE A 14 -26.26 7.39 -14.51
N ILE A 15 -25.92 8.67 -14.70
CA ILE A 15 -25.58 9.57 -13.59
C ILE A 15 -26.78 9.73 -12.64
N ILE A 16 -27.98 9.97 -13.16
CA ILE A 16 -29.20 10.10 -12.33
C ILE A 16 -29.49 8.79 -11.59
N PHE A 17 -29.29 7.64 -12.23
CA PHE A 17 -29.51 6.33 -11.63
C PHE A 17 -28.50 6.05 -10.50
N VAL A 18 -27.23 6.43 -10.66
CA VAL A 18 -26.16 6.26 -9.65
C VAL A 18 -26.31 7.22 -8.47
N VAL A 19 -26.84 8.42 -8.68
CA VAL A 19 -27.04 9.45 -7.62
C VAL A 19 -28.16 9.07 -6.65
N GLN A 20 -29.07 8.16 -7.02
CA GLN A 20 -30.09 7.67 -6.10
C GLN A 20 -29.46 6.80 -4.97
N PRO A 21 -29.68 7.14 -3.68
CA PRO A 21 -28.98 6.49 -2.56
C PRO A 21 -29.15 4.97 -2.50
N GLN A 22 -30.34 4.45 -2.85
CA GLN A 22 -30.61 3.01 -2.84
C GLN A 22 -29.85 2.28 -3.96
N ASN A 23 -29.76 2.87 -5.15
CA ASN A 23 -29.02 2.29 -6.27
C ASN A 23 -27.51 2.34 -6.02
N PHE A 24 -27.01 3.40 -5.39
CA PHE A 24 -25.61 3.48 -4.98
C PHE A 24 -25.24 2.40 -3.97
N GLN A 25 -26.10 2.11 -2.98
CA GLN A 25 -25.86 1.03 -2.01
C GLN A 25 -25.92 -0.35 -2.68
N SER A 26 -26.86 -0.58 -3.60
CA SER A 26 -26.93 -1.83 -4.37
C SER A 26 -25.74 -2.01 -5.32
N LEU A 27 -25.31 -0.96 -6.03
CA LEU A 27 -24.11 -0.97 -6.86
C LEU A 27 -22.86 -1.18 -6.00
N LYS A 28 -22.78 -0.50 -4.85
CA LYS A 28 -21.72 -0.72 -3.86
C LYS A 28 -21.69 -2.18 -3.42
N ASN A 29 -22.81 -2.81 -3.09
CA ASN A 29 -22.85 -4.23 -2.73
C ASN A 29 -22.40 -5.15 -3.88
N ILE A 30 -22.79 -4.86 -5.12
CA ILE A 30 -22.39 -5.65 -6.31
C ILE A 30 -20.89 -5.52 -6.60
N PHE A 31 -20.35 -4.29 -6.51
CA PHE A 31 -18.92 -4.01 -6.75
C PHE A 31 -18.01 -4.24 -5.54
N THR A 32 -18.56 -4.40 -4.34
CA THR A 32 -17.81 -4.78 -3.14
C THR A 32 -17.85 -6.28 -2.87
N GLN A 33 -18.72 -7.06 -3.53
CA GLN A 33 -18.72 -8.52 -3.42
C GLN A 33 -17.88 -9.21 -4.49
N ASN A 34 -17.70 -8.61 -5.67
CA ASN A 34 -16.93 -9.18 -6.76
C ASN A 34 -15.84 -8.21 -7.25
N ASP A 35 -14.66 -8.72 -7.54
CA ASP A 35 -13.56 -7.91 -8.10
C ASP A 35 -13.95 -7.41 -9.50
N ILE A 36 -14.02 -6.09 -9.67
CA ILE A 36 -14.33 -5.44 -10.94
C ILE A 36 -13.37 -5.90 -12.04
N ALA A 37 -12.10 -6.16 -11.70
CA ALA A 37 -11.10 -6.64 -12.66
C ALA A 37 -11.46 -8.02 -13.22
N SER A 38 -11.99 -8.91 -12.35
CA SER A 38 -12.45 -10.25 -12.75
C SER A 38 -13.69 -10.20 -13.65
N GLN A 39 -14.55 -9.20 -13.49
CA GLN A 39 -15.76 -9.03 -14.29
C GLN A 39 -15.50 -8.34 -15.64
N LEU A 40 -14.45 -7.51 -15.73
CA LEU A 40 -14.11 -6.76 -16.94
C LEU A 40 -13.12 -7.48 -17.86
N ASN A 41 -12.67 -8.71 -17.53
CA ASN A 41 -11.60 -9.41 -18.27
C ASN A 41 -10.36 -8.53 -18.49
N ILE A 42 -10.08 -7.60 -17.59
CA ILE A 42 -8.85 -6.80 -17.62
C ILE A 42 -7.79 -7.67 -16.96
N SER A 43 -7.23 -8.59 -17.76
CA SER A 43 -6.15 -9.48 -17.36
C SER A 43 -4.96 -8.67 -16.87
N SER A 44 -4.30 -9.22 -15.86
CA SER A 44 -3.01 -8.80 -15.33
C SER A 44 -1.99 -8.48 -16.43
N SER A 45 -1.10 -7.55 -16.12
CA SER A 45 0.05 -7.16 -16.94
C SER A 45 0.85 -8.38 -17.41
N PRO A 46 1.47 -8.38 -18.61
CA PRO A 46 2.03 -9.57 -19.25
C PRO A 46 3.23 -10.26 -18.57
N GLU A 47 3.63 -9.88 -17.35
CA GLU A 47 4.80 -10.44 -16.66
C GLU A 47 4.48 -11.57 -15.65
N GLU A 48 3.21 -11.91 -15.42
CA GLU A 48 2.82 -13.00 -14.49
C GLU A 48 2.67 -14.35 -15.20
N LYS A 49 3.76 -14.91 -15.71
CA LYS A 49 3.83 -16.35 -16.04
C LYS A 49 5.10 -16.97 -15.46
N ASN A 50 5.02 -17.39 -14.19
CA ASN A 50 5.79 -18.53 -13.70
C ASN A 50 4.97 -19.33 -12.68
N ASP A 51 4.67 -20.56 -13.07
CA ASP A 51 3.65 -21.47 -12.52
C ASP A 51 4.15 -22.17 -11.25
N GLY A 52 3.53 -21.90 -10.11
CA GLY A 52 3.84 -22.50 -8.79
C GLY A 52 4.00 -21.46 -7.66
N LEU A 53 5.03 -20.61 -7.72
CA LEU A 53 5.32 -19.59 -6.70
C LEU A 53 4.40 -18.37 -6.82
N GLY A 54 4.06 -17.94 -8.04
CA GLY A 54 3.13 -16.82 -8.27
C GLY A 54 1.74 -17.09 -7.70
N ASN A 55 1.28 -18.34 -7.77
CA ASN A 55 -0.01 -18.77 -7.21
C ASN A 55 0.00 -18.71 -5.67
N THR A 56 1.11 -19.07 -5.03
CA THR A 56 1.25 -19.01 -3.57
C THR A 56 1.33 -17.56 -3.05
N HIS A 57 2.16 -16.72 -3.67
CA HIS A 57 2.27 -15.30 -3.26
C HIS A 57 0.94 -14.57 -3.42
N GLN A 58 0.24 -14.80 -4.54
CA GLN A 58 -1.09 -14.25 -4.78
C GLN A 58 -2.10 -14.75 -3.74
N THR A 59 -2.11 -16.05 -3.44
CA THR A 59 -2.99 -16.65 -2.43
C THR A 59 -2.75 -16.04 -1.05
N GLN A 60 -1.49 -15.93 -0.62
CA GLN A 60 -1.11 -15.27 0.63
C GLN A 60 -1.63 -13.82 0.67
N ASN A 61 -1.46 -13.06 -0.41
CA ASN A 61 -1.98 -11.68 -0.48
C ASN A 61 -3.50 -11.62 -0.38
N GLN A 62 -4.24 -12.59 -0.95
CA GLN A 62 -5.70 -12.66 -0.79
C GLN A 62 -6.11 -12.98 0.65
N GLU A 63 -5.41 -13.91 1.31
CA GLU A 63 -5.65 -14.22 2.72
C GLU A 63 -5.37 -13.03 3.63
N LEU A 64 -4.27 -12.29 3.38
CA LEU A 64 -3.91 -11.08 4.12
C LEU A 64 -4.98 -9.99 4.00
N LYS A 65 -5.57 -9.78 2.81
CA LYS A 65 -6.71 -8.84 2.61
C LYS A 65 -7.94 -9.19 3.46
N ALA A 66 -8.10 -10.46 3.83
CA ALA A 66 -9.22 -10.93 4.64
C ALA A 66 -8.96 -10.81 6.16
N LYS A 67 -7.71 -10.56 6.58
CA LYS A 67 -7.37 -10.39 7.99
C LYS A 67 -7.97 -9.10 8.55
N VAL A 68 -8.27 -9.12 9.83
CA VAL A 68 -8.84 -8.00 10.58
C VAL A 68 -7.83 -7.60 11.65
N PHE A 69 -7.53 -6.30 11.72
CA PHE A 69 -6.70 -5.74 12.78
C PHE A 69 -7.45 -5.80 14.10
N ASP A 70 -6.81 -6.34 15.14
CA ASP A 70 -7.40 -6.61 16.45
C ASP A 70 -7.15 -5.50 17.49
N ASP A 71 -6.73 -4.32 17.02
CA ASP A 71 -6.35 -3.16 17.82
C ASP A 71 -5.01 -3.29 18.58
N GLN A 72 -4.31 -4.43 18.48
CA GLN A 72 -3.10 -4.72 19.24
C GLN A 72 -1.92 -5.16 18.38
N HIS A 73 -2.12 -6.11 17.47
CA HIS A 73 -1.05 -6.75 16.69
C HIS A 73 -1.00 -6.16 15.28
N GLN A 74 -0.12 -5.17 15.07
CA GLN A 74 -0.02 -4.46 13.79
C GLN A 74 0.68 -5.28 12.68
N VAL A 75 1.51 -6.27 13.03
CA VAL A 75 2.38 -6.98 12.09
C VAL A 75 2.10 -8.48 12.08
N ILE A 76 2.09 -9.06 10.89
CA ILE A 76 2.11 -10.49 10.63
C ILE A 76 3.41 -10.83 9.90
N VAL A 77 4.16 -11.81 10.42
CA VAL A 77 5.23 -12.45 9.64
C VAL A 77 4.56 -13.37 8.63
N VAL A 78 4.73 -13.08 7.33
CA VAL A 78 4.07 -13.83 6.25
C VAL A 78 4.86 -15.10 5.96
N ASN A 79 6.19 -14.96 5.87
CA ASN A 79 7.14 -16.06 5.74
C ASN A 79 8.36 -15.76 6.63
N ASP A 80 9.03 -16.81 7.13
CA ASP A 80 10.23 -16.67 7.98
C ASP A 80 11.39 -15.92 7.29
N LYS A 81 11.43 -15.96 5.95
CA LYS A 81 12.38 -15.28 5.08
C LYS A 81 11.68 -14.79 3.80
N SER A 82 12.25 -13.78 3.16
CA SER A 82 11.86 -13.32 1.83
C SER A 82 11.90 -14.46 0.79
N GLN A 83 10.99 -14.42 -0.18
CA GLN A 83 10.81 -15.47 -1.20
C GLN A 83 11.27 -15.01 -2.60
N PHE A 84 12.19 -14.05 -2.70
CA PHE A 84 12.71 -13.60 -3.99
C PHE A 84 13.49 -14.72 -4.68
N THR A 85 13.31 -14.83 -5.99
CA THR A 85 14.07 -15.77 -6.81
C THR A 85 15.51 -15.29 -7.02
N SER A 86 16.44 -16.19 -7.36
CA SER A 86 17.81 -15.80 -7.70
C SER A 86 17.89 -14.86 -8.91
N GLU A 87 16.88 -14.88 -9.80
CA GLU A 87 16.77 -13.94 -10.92
C GLU A 87 16.43 -12.53 -10.42
N GLU A 88 15.50 -12.39 -9.47
CA GLU A 88 15.13 -11.10 -8.88
C GLU A 88 16.25 -10.49 -8.02
N LEU A 89 17.16 -11.32 -7.50
CA LEU A 89 18.33 -10.88 -6.72
C LEU A 89 19.52 -10.45 -7.62
N ASN A 90 19.40 -10.56 -8.93
CA ASN A 90 20.49 -10.28 -9.85
C ASN A 90 20.77 -8.77 -10.02
N LEU A 91 22.04 -8.37 -9.90
CA LEU A 91 22.50 -6.98 -10.04
C LEU A 91 22.82 -6.53 -11.47
N LYS A 92 22.52 -7.34 -12.51
CA LYS A 92 22.82 -7.03 -13.92
C LYS A 92 22.21 -5.70 -14.38
N ASN A 93 21.04 -5.34 -13.83
CA ASN A 93 20.35 -4.08 -14.14
C ASN A 93 20.76 -2.94 -13.20
N GLY A 94 21.74 -3.15 -12.33
CA GLY A 94 22.17 -2.19 -11.32
C GLY A 94 21.06 -1.84 -10.33
N LEU A 95 21.08 -0.60 -9.86
CA LEU A 95 20.05 -0.04 -9.00
C LEU A 95 18.87 0.44 -9.83
N TRP A 96 17.66 0.24 -9.32
CA TRP A 96 16.46 0.69 -9.99
C TRP A 96 15.30 0.80 -9.02
N GLU A 97 14.29 1.56 -9.44
CA GLU A 97 13.00 1.68 -8.78
C GLU A 97 11.90 1.57 -9.84
N LYS A 98 10.83 0.85 -9.50
CA LYS A 98 9.65 0.67 -10.35
C LYS A 98 8.41 0.89 -9.50
N TYR A 99 7.59 1.85 -9.92
CA TYR A 99 6.30 2.14 -9.32
C TYR A 99 5.21 1.78 -10.32
N SER A 100 4.26 0.94 -9.90
CA SER A 100 3.09 0.63 -10.72
C SER A 100 2.32 1.91 -11.07
N ASP A 101 1.69 1.90 -12.25
CA ASP A 101 0.69 2.92 -12.56
C ASP A 101 -0.45 2.86 -11.54
N LEU A 102 -1.09 4.02 -11.35
CA LEU A 102 -2.30 4.07 -10.54
C LEU A 102 -3.39 3.24 -11.23
N ASP A 103 -4.17 2.51 -10.44
CA ASP A 103 -5.28 1.75 -10.99
C ASP A 103 -6.47 2.64 -11.39
N PHE A 104 -7.58 2.03 -11.85
CA PHE A 104 -8.77 2.76 -12.30
C PHE A 104 -9.48 3.56 -11.18
N LEU A 105 -9.17 3.30 -9.91
CA LEU A 105 -9.64 4.09 -8.76
C LEU A 105 -8.60 5.12 -8.30
N ASN A 106 -7.53 5.31 -9.07
CA ASN A 106 -6.33 6.11 -8.76
C ASN A 106 -5.56 5.62 -7.53
N ARG A 107 -5.64 4.32 -7.21
CA ARG A 107 -4.91 3.74 -6.08
C ARG A 107 -3.50 3.35 -6.51
N VAL A 108 -2.55 3.45 -5.58
CA VAL A 108 -1.18 2.98 -5.82
C VAL A 108 -1.14 1.45 -6.00
N GLY A 109 -0.22 0.98 -6.86
CA GLY A 109 0.06 -0.44 -7.01
C GLY A 109 1.36 -0.86 -6.32
N VAL A 110 1.92 -1.99 -6.73
CA VAL A 110 3.19 -2.52 -6.19
C VAL A 110 4.33 -1.54 -6.50
N ALA A 111 5.22 -1.34 -5.52
CA ALA A 111 6.48 -0.65 -5.70
C ALA A 111 7.64 -1.62 -5.45
N GLU A 112 8.65 -1.56 -6.31
CA GLU A 112 9.79 -2.47 -6.30
C GLU A 112 11.08 -1.69 -6.50
N ALA A 113 12.17 -2.17 -5.91
CA ALA A 113 13.50 -1.62 -6.13
C ALA A 113 14.60 -2.67 -5.96
N MET A 114 15.73 -2.39 -6.61
CA MET A 114 17.04 -2.84 -6.18
C MET A 114 17.74 -1.66 -5.52
N LEU A 115 17.72 -1.64 -4.19
CA LEU A 115 18.21 -0.54 -3.37
C LEU A 115 19.73 -0.63 -3.19
N GLY A 116 20.37 0.53 -3.16
CA GLY A 116 21.80 0.70 -2.92
C GLY A 116 22.07 2.14 -2.47
N LYS A 117 23.30 2.43 -2.06
CA LYS A 117 23.66 3.72 -1.45
C LYS A 117 23.44 4.90 -2.40
N GLU A 118 23.57 4.67 -3.70
CA GLU A 118 23.46 5.69 -4.74
C GLU A 118 22.02 6.15 -5.00
N LEU A 119 21.00 5.35 -4.63
CA LEU A 119 19.59 5.77 -4.64
C LEU A 119 19.21 6.57 -3.39
N MET A 120 19.99 6.49 -2.32
CA MET A 120 19.68 7.23 -1.10
C MET A 120 19.81 8.75 -1.34
N PRO A 121 18.92 9.55 -0.75
CA PRO A 121 18.89 10.99 -0.98
C PRO A 121 20.17 11.67 -0.47
N LYS A 122 20.68 12.61 -1.27
CA LYS A 122 21.77 13.53 -0.89
C LYS A 122 21.24 14.86 -0.35
N GLU A 123 19.96 15.14 -0.60
CA GLU A 123 19.28 16.39 -0.25
C GLU A 123 18.18 16.15 0.78
N ALA A 124 17.73 17.23 1.42
CA ALA A 124 16.62 17.17 2.36
C ALA A 124 15.28 16.84 1.66
N ARG A 125 14.40 16.14 2.38
CA ARG A 125 13.04 15.83 1.93
C ARG A 125 12.25 17.13 1.68
N GLN A 126 11.55 17.18 0.56
CA GLN A 126 10.69 18.30 0.16
C GLN A 126 9.26 18.10 0.65
N ASP A 127 8.45 19.16 0.55
CA ASP A 127 7.03 19.08 0.87
C ASP A 127 6.28 18.15 -0.08
N ILE A 128 5.42 17.32 0.49
CA ILE A 128 4.55 16.39 -0.23
C ILE A 128 3.06 16.67 0.02
N SER A 129 2.73 17.80 0.65
CA SER A 129 1.38 18.13 1.09
C SER A 129 0.37 18.25 -0.06
N SER A 130 0.85 18.53 -1.28
CA SER A 130 0.05 18.61 -2.51
C SER A 130 -0.62 17.29 -2.89
N VAL A 131 -0.02 16.15 -2.54
CA VAL A 131 -0.56 14.83 -2.87
C VAL A 131 -1.65 14.46 -1.88
N LYS A 132 -2.82 14.02 -2.37
CA LYS A 132 -3.90 13.47 -1.54
C LYS A 132 -4.23 12.09 -2.10
N PRO A 133 -3.69 11.01 -1.50
CA PRO A 133 -3.98 9.67 -1.98
C PRO A 133 -5.47 9.31 -1.84
N THR A 134 -5.86 8.19 -2.42
CA THR A 134 -7.24 7.68 -2.31
C THR A 134 -7.67 7.52 -0.85
N GLY A 135 -8.94 7.82 -0.56
CA GLY A 135 -9.48 7.74 0.79
C GLY A 135 -8.95 8.79 1.79
N TRP A 136 -8.27 9.85 1.33
CA TRP A 136 -7.71 10.86 2.22
C TRP A 136 -8.79 11.67 2.99
N LYS A 137 -9.14 11.23 4.20
CA LYS A 137 -10.04 11.91 5.14
C LYS A 137 -9.39 12.04 6.51
N ASN A 138 -8.53 13.04 6.65
CA ASN A 138 -7.65 13.15 7.80
C ASN A 138 -8.28 13.95 8.96
N LYS A 139 -7.89 13.61 10.19
CA LYS A 139 -8.27 14.32 11.43
C LYS A 139 -7.15 14.20 12.45
N LYS A 140 -7.11 15.11 13.43
CA LYS A 140 -6.17 14.99 14.55
C LYS A 140 -6.65 13.93 15.54
N ILE A 141 -5.69 13.16 16.06
CA ILE A 141 -5.86 12.13 17.07
C ILE A 141 -4.79 12.29 18.15
N THR A 142 -4.95 11.63 19.30
CA THR A 142 -3.87 11.46 20.27
C THR A 142 -3.35 10.04 20.16
N PHE A 143 -2.07 9.89 19.82
CA PHE A 143 -1.40 8.59 19.70
C PHE A 143 0.01 8.72 20.29
N ASN A 144 0.45 7.71 21.04
CA ASN A 144 1.72 7.72 21.79
C ASN A 144 1.93 8.99 22.63
N GLY A 145 0.85 9.46 23.27
CA GLY A 145 0.86 10.66 24.12
C GLY A 145 0.98 12.00 23.38
N LYS A 146 0.92 12.02 22.04
CA LYS A 146 1.07 13.25 21.23
C LYS A 146 -0.16 13.46 20.35
N GLN A 147 -0.53 14.73 20.15
CA GLN A 147 -1.51 15.09 19.13
C GLN A 147 -0.83 15.05 17.75
N ASP A 148 -1.34 14.22 16.86
CA ASP A 148 -0.86 14.07 15.49
C ASP A 148 -2.05 13.82 14.54
N TYR A 149 -1.81 13.73 13.25
CA TYR A 149 -2.82 13.35 12.26
C TYR A 149 -3.00 11.84 12.19
N LEU A 150 -4.24 11.39 12.03
CA LEU A 150 -4.58 9.97 11.84
C LEU A 150 -3.87 9.37 10.63
N TYR A 151 -3.92 10.07 9.49
CA TYR A 151 -3.30 9.60 8.27
C TYR A 151 -2.03 10.35 7.94
N ASN A 152 -1.06 9.61 7.41
CA ASN A 152 0.14 10.11 6.78
C ASN A 152 0.09 9.78 5.29
N ARG A 153 0.76 10.62 4.49
CA ARG A 153 1.10 10.30 3.11
C ARG A 153 2.28 9.35 3.18
N SER A 154 1.97 8.08 3.35
CA SER A 154 2.96 7.04 3.62
C SER A 154 3.57 6.64 2.30
N HIS A 155 4.89 6.48 2.30
CA HIS A 155 5.65 6.06 1.13
C HIS A 155 5.60 4.53 1.02
N LEU A 156 5.47 3.97 -0.18
CA LEU A 156 5.69 2.52 -0.39
C LEU A 156 7.18 2.22 -0.31
N ILE A 157 8.01 3.03 -0.97
CA ILE A 157 9.47 3.04 -0.79
C ILE A 157 9.83 4.38 -0.15
N GLY A 158 10.24 4.33 1.12
CA GLY A 158 10.55 5.51 1.92
C GLY A 158 11.58 6.43 1.28
N PHE A 159 11.38 7.74 1.43
CA PHE A 159 12.31 8.78 0.93
C PHE A 159 13.78 8.49 1.28
N GLN A 160 14.06 7.93 2.46
CA GLN A 160 15.45 7.62 2.86
C GLN A 160 16.12 6.54 2.01
N LEU A 161 15.35 5.74 1.28
CA LEU A 161 15.82 4.63 0.44
C LEU A 161 15.94 5.04 -1.04
N SER A 162 15.09 5.95 -1.52
CA SER A 162 14.98 6.32 -2.95
C SER A 162 15.15 7.80 -3.27
N GLY A 163 15.01 8.68 -2.27
CA GLY A 163 14.94 10.13 -2.47
C GLY A 163 13.63 10.64 -3.09
N GLU A 164 12.64 9.77 -3.28
CA GLU A 164 11.36 10.15 -3.90
C GLU A 164 10.49 11.01 -2.97
N ASN A 165 10.14 12.21 -3.44
CA ASN A 165 9.30 13.16 -2.70
C ASN A 165 7.80 12.95 -3.00
N ALA A 166 7.18 13.85 -3.78
CA ALA A 166 5.74 13.91 -4.03
C ALA A 166 5.27 12.98 -5.17
N ASN A 167 5.86 11.80 -5.28
CA ASN A 167 5.49 10.83 -6.32
C ASN A 167 4.14 10.20 -6.00
N VAL A 168 3.12 10.53 -6.81
CA VAL A 168 1.74 10.08 -6.62
C VAL A 168 1.58 8.56 -6.70
N LYS A 169 2.50 7.85 -7.37
CA LYS A 169 2.52 6.39 -7.47
C LYS A 169 3.16 5.70 -6.25
N ASN A 170 3.82 6.48 -5.39
CA ASN A 170 4.54 5.99 -4.22
C ASN A 170 3.86 6.41 -2.90
N LEU A 171 2.78 7.19 -2.93
CA LEU A 171 2.15 7.75 -1.74
C LEU A 171 0.73 7.20 -1.53
N PHE A 172 0.48 6.58 -0.38
CA PHE A 172 -0.83 6.07 0.01
C PHE A 172 -1.32 6.65 1.34
N THR A 173 -2.62 6.50 1.59
CA THR A 173 -3.25 6.84 2.88
C THR A 173 -2.90 5.75 3.89
N GLY A 174 -1.84 5.98 4.67
CA GLY A 174 -1.43 5.09 5.76
C GLY A 174 -1.76 5.69 7.13
N THR A 175 -2.18 4.88 8.09
CA THR A 175 -2.40 5.34 9.47
C THR A 175 -1.09 5.75 10.14
N ARG A 176 -1.20 6.55 11.21
CA ARG A 176 -0.05 6.97 11.98
C ARG A 176 0.68 5.77 12.58
N ALA A 177 -0.05 4.79 13.11
CA ALA A 177 0.50 3.56 13.67
C ALA A 177 1.26 2.72 12.63
N LEU A 178 0.66 2.47 11.46
CA LEU A 178 1.33 1.77 10.36
C LEU A 178 2.61 2.50 9.95
N ASN A 179 2.54 3.82 9.77
CA ASN A 179 3.66 4.60 9.23
C ASN A 179 4.80 4.68 10.26
N ALA A 180 4.53 5.16 11.47
CA ALA A 180 5.52 5.16 12.54
C ALA A 180 4.86 5.11 13.93
N ASN A 181 5.14 4.03 14.66
CA ASN A 181 4.71 3.84 16.04
C ASN A 181 5.92 3.96 16.98
N PHE A 182 6.12 5.10 17.62
CA PHE A 182 7.29 5.31 18.49
C PHE A 182 7.29 4.57 19.83
N ASN A 183 6.15 4.00 20.25
CA ASN A 183 6.05 3.23 21.49
C ASN A 183 6.30 1.73 21.23
N ASP A 184 6.17 1.30 19.98
CA ASP A 184 6.45 -0.05 19.51
C ASP A 184 6.88 0.05 18.04
N ASP A 185 8.14 0.39 17.80
CA ASP A 185 8.66 0.70 16.47
C ASP A 185 8.56 -0.47 15.51
N LYS A 186 8.83 -1.69 16.00
CA LYS A 186 8.71 -2.97 15.28
C LYS A 186 7.34 -3.21 14.67
N SER A 187 6.32 -2.53 15.18
CA SER A 187 4.95 -2.58 14.64
C SER A 187 4.72 -1.69 13.41
N SER A 188 5.72 -0.95 12.93
CA SER A 188 5.53 0.09 11.89
C SER A 188 6.51 -0.01 10.72
N MET A 189 6.16 0.59 9.58
CA MET A 189 6.98 0.62 8.35
C MET A 189 8.38 1.18 8.62
N VAL A 190 8.47 2.28 9.38
CA VAL A 190 9.75 2.96 9.68
C VAL A 190 10.79 2.01 10.29
N TYR A 191 10.39 1.00 11.08
CA TYR A 191 11.33 0.01 11.60
C TYR A 191 12.00 -0.78 10.47
N TYR A 192 11.20 -1.39 9.59
CA TYR A 192 11.71 -2.18 8.46
C TYR A 192 12.51 -1.33 7.47
N GLU A 193 12.07 -0.11 7.21
CA GLU A 193 12.81 0.84 6.37
C GLU A 193 14.17 1.20 6.98
N ASN A 194 14.23 1.39 8.31
CA ASN A 194 15.47 1.69 9.01
C ASN A 194 16.44 0.49 9.00
N GLU A 195 15.95 -0.74 9.15
CA GLU A 195 16.79 -1.94 9.05
C GLU A 195 17.50 -2.00 7.69
N VAL A 196 16.73 -1.81 6.60
CA VAL A 196 17.27 -1.77 5.23
C VAL A 196 18.22 -0.59 5.03
N ALA A 197 17.83 0.62 5.44
CA ALA A 197 18.64 1.82 5.26
C ALA A 197 19.97 1.75 6.04
N ASN A 198 19.93 1.24 7.27
CA ASN A 198 21.11 1.07 8.11
C ASN A 198 22.06 0.03 7.53
N TYR A 199 21.54 -1.09 7.03
CA TYR A 199 22.34 -2.09 6.34
C TYR A 199 23.08 -1.49 5.15
N ILE A 200 22.36 -0.89 4.18
CA ILE A 200 22.95 -0.27 2.99
C ILE A 200 24.03 0.76 3.36
N LYS A 201 23.76 1.62 4.35
CA LYS A 201 24.72 2.64 4.81
C LYS A 201 26.01 2.04 5.37
N LYS A 202 25.92 0.94 6.11
CA LYS A 202 27.05 0.30 6.81
C LYS A 202 27.90 -0.55 5.87
N THR A 203 27.27 -1.27 4.95
CA THR A 203 27.95 -2.29 4.13
C THR A 203 28.21 -1.83 2.71
N ASN A 204 27.48 -0.82 2.22
CA ASN A 204 27.44 -0.46 0.80
C ASN A 204 26.92 -1.59 -0.11
N HIS A 205 26.20 -2.55 0.48
CA HIS A 205 25.56 -3.67 -0.22
C HIS A 205 24.18 -3.28 -0.76
N HIS A 206 23.58 -4.22 -1.51
CA HIS A 206 22.30 -4.06 -2.17
C HIS A 206 21.18 -4.81 -1.46
N VAL A 207 19.96 -4.29 -1.58
CA VAL A 207 18.75 -4.92 -1.06
C VAL A 207 17.66 -4.95 -2.13
N ARG A 208 17.20 -6.14 -2.49
CA ARG A 208 15.98 -6.33 -3.26
C ARG A 208 14.79 -6.03 -2.35
N TYR A 209 13.94 -5.09 -2.76
CA TYR A 209 12.85 -4.57 -1.93
C TYR A 209 11.53 -4.52 -2.72
N ARG A 210 10.44 -4.98 -2.13
CA ARG A 210 9.09 -4.92 -2.71
C ARG A 210 8.07 -4.55 -1.65
N VAL A 211 7.20 -3.57 -1.96
CA VAL A 211 6.06 -3.20 -1.13
C VAL A 211 4.78 -3.31 -1.92
N THR A 212 3.87 -4.15 -1.42
CA THR A 212 2.60 -4.47 -2.05
C THR A 212 1.45 -3.92 -1.19
N PRO A 213 0.80 -2.82 -1.60
CA PRO A 213 -0.40 -2.34 -0.90
C PRO A 213 -1.58 -3.26 -1.20
N LEU A 214 -2.25 -3.74 -0.15
CA LEU A 214 -3.33 -4.72 -0.26
C LEU A 214 -4.69 -4.04 -0.07
N PHE A 215 -5.34 -3.71 -1.19
CA PHE A 215 -6.73 -3.26 -1.22
C PHE A 215 -7.69 -4.43 -1.34
N LYS A 216 -8.86 -4.35 -0.69
CA LYS A 216 -9.95 -5.30 -0.87
C LYS A 216 -11.02 -4.67 -1.77
N ASN A 217 -11.31 -5.32 -2.90
CA ASN A 217 -12.33 -4.89 -3.85
C ASN A 217 -12.15 -3.42 -4.25
N VAL A 218 -13.19 -2.59 -4.10
CA VAL A 218 -13.20 -1.16 -4.46
C VAL A 218 -12.80 -0.22 -3.32
N GLU A 219 -12.15 -0.74 -2.27
CA GLU A 219 -11.70 0.09 -1.17
C GLU A 219 -10.66 1.12 -1.58
N LEU A 220 -10.79 2.34 -1.05
CA LEU A 220 -9.91 3.46 -1.37
C LEU A 220 -8.70 3.55 -0.41
N VAL A 221 -8.74 2.86 0.72
CA VAL A 221 -7.62 2.74 1.66
C VAL A 221 -7.19 1.28 1.70
N ALA A 222 -5.88 1.03 1.60
CA ALA A 222 -5.35 -0.32 1.68
C ALA A 222 -5.61 -0.91 3.07
N ARG A 223 -5.90 -2.21 3.16
CA ARG A 223 -6.04 -2.95 4.43
C ARG A 223 -4.71 -3.03 5.18
N GLY A 224 -3.62 -2.99 4.44
CA GLY A 224 -2.25 -3.04 4.93
C GLY A 224 -1.27 -3.05 3.76
N VAL A 225 0.01 -3.17 4.08
CA VAL A 225 1.09 -3.32 3.10
C VAL A 225 1.89 -4.56 3.43
N ARG A 226 2.22 -5.37 2.42
CA ARG A 226 3.24 -6.41 2.54
C ARG A 226 4.59 -5.82 2.14
N ILE A 227 5.61 -6.02 2.96
CA ILE A 227 6.98 -5.56 2.75
C ILE A 227 7.90 -6.77 2.70
N GLU A 228 8.61 -6.90 1.59
CA GLU A 228 9.57 -7.97 1.32
C GLU A 228 10.95 -7.34 1.10
N ALA A 229 11.97 -7.83 1.80
CA ALA A 229 13.34 -7.34 1.66
C ALA A 229 14.35 -8.49 1.72
N GLN A 230 15.38 -8.44 0.86
CA GLN A 230 16.49 -9.38 0.87
C GLN A 230 17.81 -8.73 0.47
N SER A 231 18.86 -8.87 1.28
CA SER A 231 20.22 -8.50 0.89
C SER A 231 20.74 -9.42 -0.22
N VAL A 232 21.50 -8.86 -1.16
CA VAL A 232 21.99 -9.62 -2.33
C VAL A 232 23.32 -10.30 -2.06
N GLU A 233 24.23 -9.63 -1.37
CA GLU A 233 25.61 -10.08 -1.13
C GLU A 233 25.73 -11.06 0.05
N ASP A 234 24.78 -11.02 0.98
CA ASP A 234 24.78 -11.84 2.20
C ASP A 234 23.35 -12.09 2.70
N GLU A 235 23.21 -12.81 3.82
CA GLU A 235 21.92 -13.18 4.42
C GLU A 235 21.46 -12.26 5.57
N THR A 236 22.05 -11.07 5.72
CA THR A 236 21.78 -10.19 6.88
C THR A 236 20.36 -9.64 6.87
N ILE A 237 19.84 -9.24 5.71
CA ILE A 237 18.47 -8.77 5.54
C ILE A 237 17.69 -9.88 4.83
N SER A 238 16.68 -10.43 5.50
CA SER A 238 15.66 -11.25 4.86
C SER A 238 14.39 -11.23 5.70
N PHE A 239 13.34 -10.61 5.18
CA PHE A 239 12.04 -10.61 5.84
C PHE A 239 10.89 -10.49 4.84
N ASP A 240 9.73 -10.98 5.26
CA ASP A 240 8.46 -10.89 4.55
C ASP A 240 7.34 -10.68 5.57
N VAL A 241 6.88 -9.45 5.67
CA VAL A 241 5.95 -9.01 6.71
C VAL A 241 4.75 -8.30 6.10
N TYR A 242 3.61 -8.43 6.75
CA TYR A 242 2.43 -7.64 6.47
C TYR A 242 2.14 -6.72 7.64
N ILE A 243 1.98 -5.44 7.36
CA ILE A 243 1.65 -4.42 8.34
C ILE A 243 0.22 -3.96 8.08
N PHE A 244 -0.67 -4.16 9.05
CA PHE A 244 -2.04 -3.66 8.97
C PHE A 244 -2.04 -2.14 8.82
N ASN A 245 -2.95 -1.61 8.02
CA ASN A 245 -3.23 -0.17 7.96
C ASN A 245 -4.32 0.22 8.97
N GLY A 246 -4.18 -0.32 10.19
CA GLY A 246 -5.04 -0.06 11.33
C GLY A 246 -4.48 1.04 12.22
N GLN A 247 -5.30 1.59 13.11
CA GLN A 247 -4.88 2.57 14.10
C GLN A 247 -5.48 2.17 15.47
N PRO A 248 -4.65 1.87 16.49
CA PRO A 248 -5.13 1.59 17.83
C PRO A 248 -6.14 2.62 18.33
N GLY A 249 -7.31 2.15 18.78
CA GLY A 249 -8.44 2.95 19.27
C GLY A 249 -9.32 3.60 18.19
N TYR A 250 -9.15 3.24 16.91
CA TYR A 250 -9.94 3.79 15.81
C TYR A 250 -10.39 2.72 14.82
N ASP A 251 -11.69 2.74 14.49
CA ASP A 251 -12.24 1.98 13.38
C ASP A 251 -12.06 2.77 12.08
N ILE A 252 -11.52 2.09 11.06
CA ILE A 252 -11.27 2.65 9.74
C ILE A 252 -12.29 2.08 8.74
N ASP A 253 -13.05 2.96 8.09
CA ASP A 253 -13.84 2.61 6.91
C ASP A 253 -12.92 2.62 5.69
N TYR A 254 -12.33 1.46 5.36
CA TYR A 254 -11.40 1.32 4.25
C TYR A 254 -12.01 1.65 2.88
N LEU A 255 -13.34 1.59 2.75
CA LEU A 255 -14.00 1.96 1.51
C LEU A 255 -13.87 3.45 1.23
N THR A 256 -14.02 4.29 2.26
CA THR A 256 -14.11 5.74 2.06
C THR A 256 -12.98 6.53 2.72
N GLY A 257 -12.21 5.88 3.59
CA GLY A 257 -11.21 6.45 4.48
C GLY A 257 -11.75 7.21 5.69
N SER A 258 -13.08 7.21 5.90
CA SER A 258 -13.65 7.74 7.15
C SER A 258 -13.16 6.93 8.35
N SER A 259 -13.20 7.53 9.54
CA SER A 259 -12.79 6.84 10.75
C SER A 259 -13.61 7.28 11.95
N GLU A 260 -13.79 6.37 12.91
CA GLU A 260 -14.49 6.61 14.17
C GLU A 260 -13.58 6.20 15.33
N LYS A 261 -13.68 6.92 16.45
CA LYS A 261 -12.94 6.53 17.65
C LYS A 261 -13.72 5.42 18.34
N ILE A 262 -13.08 4.30 18.64
CA ILE A 262 -13.73 3.21 19.35
C ILE A 262 -14.03 3.70 20.76
N MET A 263 -15.30 3.68 21.15
CA MET A 263 -15.70 4.04 22.51
C MET A 263 -15.42 2.85 23.42
N THR A 264 -14.39 2.95 24.25
CA THR A 264 -14.16 2.00 25.33
C THR A 264 -15.19 2.28 26.42
N THR A 265 -16.21 1.43 26.56
CA THR A 265 -17.04 1.41 27.76
C THR A 265 -16.13 1.01 28.92
N LYS A 266 -15.92 1.95 29.85
CA LYS A 266 -15.24 1.66 31.12
C LYS A 266 -16.09 0.76 32.00
#